data_AF-A0A8J0QQU8-F1
#
_entry.id   AF-A0A8J0QQU8-F1
#
_cell.length_a   1.000
_cell.length_b   1.000
_cell.length_c   1.000
_cell.angle_alpha   90.00
_cell.angle_beta   90.00
_cell.angle_gamma   90.00
#
_symmetry.space_group_name_H-M   'P 1'
#
loop_
_entity.id
_entity.type
_entity.pdbx_description
1 polymer ?
#
loop_
_entity_poly.entity_id
_entity_poly.type
_entity_poly.pdbx_seq_one_letter_code
_entity_poly.pdbx_strand_id
1 'polypeptide(L)'
;MGAMILLVALLGVFIHPLLADESYQYAEQGSNGVTVYHTVNINEQVKVVVFNVYSGKQSANAVFDYSQNIIAYHMPYRGICVIAHMDIATFPSLGIFNKFIHTKRERQKELNKLLKHYEISNQQVGDLSQFGRAVDGLCWGVPTYWAIEKSRPRTGFGADGCAGIHFLFIHVGMCAGFHLF
;
A
#
# COMPACT_ATOMS: atom_id res chain seq x y z
N MET A 1 66.68 13.88 -19.98
CA MET A 1 65.36 14.39 -20.43
C MET A 1 64.52 13.16 -20.75
N GLY A 2 63.40 12.83 -20.12
CA GLY A 2 62.62 13.42 -19.05
C GLY A 2 61.73 12.32 -18.45
N ALA A 3 61.32 12.49 -17.20
CA ALA A 3 60.38 11.63 -16.51
C ALA A 3 58.97 11.72 -17.13
N MET A 4 58.14 10.69 -16.93
CA MET A 4 56.77 10.80 -16.41
C MET A 4 56.17 9.40 -16.22
N ILE A 5 56.06 8.99 -14.96
CA ILE A 5 55.20 7.91 -14.48
C ILE A 5 53.75 8.42 -14.60
N LEU A 6 52.82 7.63 -15.14
CA LEU A 6 51.40 7.80 -14.81
C LEU A 6 50.71 6.44 -14.69
N LEU A 7 50.76 5.92 -13.47
CA LEU A 7 49.83 4.94 -12.94
C LEU A 7 48.47 5.64 -12.83
N VAL A 8 47.48 5.26 -13.63
CA VAL A 8 46.09 5.71 -13.44
C VAL A 8 45.22 4.48 -13.24
N ALA A 9 45.21 4.00 -11.99
CA ALA A 9 44.15 3.15 -11.49
C ALA A 9 42.92 4.04 -11.25
N LEU A 10 42.02 4.11 -12.23
CA LEU A 10 40.68 4.67 -12.06
C LEU A 10 39.66 3.53 -12.14
N LEU A 11 39.69 2.62 -11.16
CA LEU A 11 38.51 1.85 -10.80
C LEU A 11 37.72 2.68 -9.77
N GLY A 12 37.14 3.77 -10.27
CA GLY A 12 36.07 4.46 -9.56
C GLY A 12 34.85 3.58 -9.59
N VAL A 13 34.81 2.56 -8.72
CA VAL A 13 33.55 1.87 -8.45
C VAL A 13 32.72 2.81 -7.59
N PHE A 14 32.02 3.73 -8.25
CA PHE A 14 30.92 4.44 -7.64
C PHE A 14 29.77 3.45 -7.47
N ILE A 15 29.87 2.56 -6.48
CA ILE A 15 28.66 1.98 -5.89
C ILE A 15 28.09 3.13 -5.07
N HIS A 16 27.31 3.99 -5.71
CA HIS A 16 26.25 4.65 -4.96
C HIS A 16 25.29 3.50 -4.63
N PRO A 17 25.14 3.06 -3.37
CA PRO A 17 23.93 2.35 -3.02
C PRO A 17 22.85 3.43 -3.05
N LEU A 18 22.35 3.73 -4.26
CA LEU A 18 21.24 4.64 -4.41
C LEU A 18 20.01 3.84 -3.99
N LEU A 19 19.76 3.82 -2.68
CA LEU A 19 18.55 3.39 -1.97
C LEU A 19 17.66 2.51 -2.83
N ALA A 20 17.97 1.21 -2.84
CA ALA A 20 17.23 0.22 -3.62
C ALA A 20 15.76 0.18 -3.18
N ASP A 21 14.86 -0.06 -4.13
CA ASP A 21 13.50 -0.50 -3.81
C ASP A 21 13.62 -1.75 -2.93
N GLU A 22 13.14 -1.65 -1.70
CA GLU A 22 13.17 -2.78 -0.78
C GLU A 22 11.91 -3.62 -1.00
N SER A 23 12.10 -4.87 -1.45
CA SER A 23 11.01 -5.82 -1.66
C SER A 23 10.99 -6.87 -0.56
N TYR A 24 9.85 -7.01 0.10
CA TYR A 24 9.59 -7.96 1.16
C TYR A 24 8.52 -8.94 0.73
N GLN A 25 8.81 -10.23 0.85
CA GLN A 25 7.87 -11.30 0.56
C GLN A 25 7.62 -12.14 1.82
N TYR A 26 6.36 -12.46 2.08
CA TYR A 26 6.00 -13.44 3.10
C TYR A 26 4.69 -14.13 2.73
N ALA A 27 4.48 -15.29 3.34
CA ALA A 27 3.29 -16.10 3.15
C ALA A 27 2.62 -16.36 4.50
N GLU A 28 1.29 -16.43 4.49
CA GLU A 28 0.48 -16.82 5.63
C GLU A 28 -0.60 -17.83 5.21
N GLN A 29 -1.16 -18.56 6.17
CA GLN A 29 -2.33 -19.39 5.88
C GLN A 29 -3.59 -18.52 5.95
N GLY A 30 -4.32 -18.47 4.85
CA GLY A 30 -5.66 -17.90 4.81
C GLY A 30 -6.65 -18.74 5.61
N SER A 31 -7.79 -18.15 5.97
CA SER A 31 -8.85 -18.78 6.76
C SER A 31 -9.48 -20.00 6.10
N ASN A 32 -9.35 -20.14 4.78
CA ASN A 32 -9.81 -21.26 3.97
C ASN A 32 -8.73 -22.32 3.72
N GLY A 33 -7.58 -22.24 4.41
CA GLY A 33 -6.44 -23.14 4.24
C GLY A 33 -5.58 -22.86 3.00
N VAL A 34 -5.92 -21.85 2.19
CA VAL A 34 -5.12 -21.43 1.04
C VAL A 34 -3.98 -20.53 1.51
N THR A 35 -2.77 -20.76 1.01
CA THR A 35 -1.64 -19.87 1.27
C THR A 35 -1.85 -18.52 0.60
N VAL A 36 -1.77 -17.45 1.38
CA VAL A 36 -1.82 -16.06 0.90
C VAL A 36 -0.39 -15.56 0.79
N TYR A 37 0.00 -15.10 -0.40
CA TYR A 37 1.31 -14.51 -0.63
C TYR A 37 1.20 -13.00 -0.62
N HIS A 38 2.14 -12.35 0.05
CA HIS A 38 2.20 -10.91 0.16
C HIS A 38 3.55 -10.41 -0.30
N THR A 39 3.56 -9.42 -1.18
CA THR A 39 4.76 -8.68 -1.59
C THR A 39 4.58 -7.22 -1.24
N VAL A 40 5.55 -6.64 -0.55
CA VAL A 40 5.59 -5.21 -0.23
C VAL A 40 6.86 -4.61 -0.79
N ASN A 41 6.70 -3.58 -1.63
CA ASN A 41 7.81 -2.81 -2.17
C ASN A 41 7.81 -1.43 -1.53
N ILE A 42 8.94 -1.01 -0.97
CA ILE A 42 9.12 0.31 -0.36
C ILE A 42 10.10 1.10 -1.20
N ASN A 43 9.66 2.25 -1.69
CA ASN A 43 10.53 3.25 -2.29
C ASN A 43 10.62 4.46 -1.36
N GLU A 44 11.72 4.58 -0.62
CA GLU A 44 11.91 5.69 0.31
C GLU A 44 12.13 7.05 -0.39
N GLN A 45 12.63 7.05 -1.63
CA GLN A 45 12.90 8.29 -2.38
C GLN A 45 11.62 9.02 -2.76
N VAL A 46 10.67 8.28 -3.35
CA VAL A 46 9.35 8.83 -3.71
C VAL A 46 8.31 8.66 -2.60
N LYS A 47 8.70 8.06 -1.47
CA LYS A 47 7.86 7.82 -0.29
C LYS A 47 6.60 7.02 -0.60
N VAL A 48 6.74 5.97 -1.40
CA VAL A 48 5.63 5.10 -1.83
C VAL A 48 5.84 3.68 -1.31
N VAL A 49 4.76 3.06 -0.85
CA VAL A 49 4.70 1.63 -0.52
C VAL A 49 3.67 0.95 -1.40
N VAL A 50 4.07 -0.13 -2.08
CA VAL A 50 3.18 -0.92 -2.94
C VAL A 50 2.97 -2.31 -2.35
N PHE A 51 1.72 -2.68 -2.12
CA PHE A 51 1.31 -3.98 -1.63
C PHE A 51 0.68 -4.80 -2.75
N ASN A 52 1.07 -6.06 -2.82
CA ASN A 52 0.44 -7.05 -3.68
C ASN A 52 0.09 -8.25 -2.80
N VAL A 53 -1.21 -8.52 -2.64
CA VAL A 53 -1.75 -9.64 -1.89
C VAL A 53 -2.35 -10.63 -2.88
N TYR A 54 -1.81 -11.83 -2.95
CA TYR A 54 -2.28 -12.90 -3.81
C TYR A 54 -3.02 -13.95 -2.99
N SER A 55 -4.35 -13.97 -3.12
CA SER A 55 -5.28 -14.84 -2.38
C SER A 55 -6.37 -15.41 -3.31
N GLY A 56 -6.03 -15.71 -4.56
CA GLY A 56 -7.00 -16.13 -5.57
C GLY A 56 -8.06 -15.05 -5.82
N LYS A 57 -9.35 -15.35 -5.58
CA LYS A 57 -10.46 -14.40 -5.78
C LYS A 57 -10.43 -13.19 -4.85
N GLN A 58 -9.69 -13.25 -3.74
CA GLN A 58 -9.53 -12.17 -2.78
C GLN A 58 -8.18 -11.45 -2.92
N SER A 59 -7.53 -11.59 -4.09
CA SER A 59 -6.31 -10.83 -4.37
C SER A 59 -6.62 -9.33 -4.38
N ALA A 60 -5.71 -8.55 -3.81
CA ALA A 60 -5.86 -7.11 -3.68
C ALA A 60 -4.50 -6.44 -3.78
N ASN A 61 -4.50 -5.22 -4.30
CA ASN A 61 -3.30 -4.42 -4.47
C ASN A 61 -3.54 -3.05 -3.84
N ALA A 62 -2.52 -2.49 -3.20
CA ALA A 62 -2.61 -1.18 -2.59
C ALA A 62 -1.35 -0.36 -2.85
N VAL A 63 -1.52 0.95 -2.94
CA VAL A 63 -0.43 1.93 -2.98
C VAL A 63 -0.64 2.93 -1.87
N PHE A 64 0.32 3.04 -0.96
CA PHE A 64 0.33 4.08 0.07
C PHE A 64 1.35 5.11 -0.36
N ASP A 65 0.88 6.30 -0.74
CA ASP A 65 1.73 7.41 -1.13
C ASP A 65 1.81 8.39 0.05
N TYR A 66 2.92 8.30 0.78
CA TYR A 66 3.23 9.16 1.92
C TYR A 66 3.70 10.57 1.49
N SER A 67 4.02 10.79 0.20
CA SER A 67 4.32 12.12 -0.30
C SER A 67 3.05 12.97 -0.45
N GLN A 68 1.92 12.32 -0.78
CA GLN A 68 0.62 12.96 -0.96
C GLN A 68 -0.38 12.67 0.18
N ASN A 69 -0.01 11.83 1.16
CA ASN A 69 -0.88 11.36 2.24
C ASN A 69 -2.17 10.73 1.71
N ILE A 70 -2.04 9.84 0.73
CA ILE A 70 -3.16 9.11 0.15
C ILE A 70 -2.89 7.61 0.15
N ILE A 71 -3.99 6.87 0.08
CA ILE A 71 -3.99 5.44 -0.14
C ILE A 71 -4.89 5.14 -1.33
N ALA A 72 -4.38 4.34 -2.26
CA ALA A 72 -5.14 3.76 -3.34
C ALA A 72 -5.27 2.25 -3.15
N TYR A 73 -6.46 1.70 -3.36
CA TYR A 73 -6.72 0.26 -3.30
C TYR A 73 -7.43 -0.19 -4.57
N HIS A 74 -6.88 -1.18 -5.25
CA HIS A 74 -7.56 -1.87 -6.34
C HIS A 74 -8.28 -3.10 -5.77
N MET A 75 -9.59 -3.20 -6.02
CA MET A 75 -10.44 -4.32 -5.60
C MET A 75 -10.95 -5.09 -6.83
N PRO A 76 -10.15 -6.04 -7.38
CA PRO A 76 -10.51 -6.76 -8.61
C PRO A 76 -11.87 -7.45 -8.55
N TYR A 77 -12.24 -8.05 -7.41
CA TYR A 77 -13.53 -8.73 -7.24
C TYR A 77 -14.75 -7.79 -7.40
N ARG A 78 -14.56 -6.48 -7.20
CA ARG A 78 -15.60 -5.46 -7.35
C ARG A 78 -15.43 -4.61 -8.61
N GLY A 79 -14.32 -4.77 -9.34
CA GLY A 79 -14.04 -4.00 -10.56
C GLY A 79 -13.88 -2.51 -10.32
N ILE A 80 -13.46 -2.10 -9.13
CA ILE A 80 -13.26 -0.68 -8.77
C ILE A 80 -11.88 -0.45 -8.14
N CYS A 81 -11.40 0.78 -8.26
CA CYS A 81 -10.33 1.33 -7.46
C CYS A 81 -10.91 2.33 -6.46
N VAL A 82 -10.24 2.53 -5.33
CA VAL A 82 -10.63 3.54 -4.35
C VAL A 82 -9.42 4.36 -3.94
N ILE A 83 -9.62 5.66 -3.74
CA ILE A 83 -8.62 6.57 -3.20
C ILE A 83 -9.17 7.18 -1.91
N ALA A 84 -8.35 7.20 -0.87
CA ALA A 84 -8.67 7.82 0.41
C ALA A 84 -7.49 8.68 0.89
N HIS A 85 -7.81 9.75 1.61
CA HIS A 85 -6.78 10.45 2.37
C HIS A 85 -6.35 9.62 3.58
N MET A 86 -5.05 9.62 3.82
CA MET A 86 -4.43 9.00 4.98
C MET A 86 -4.49 9.96 6.16
N ASP A 87 -5.11 9.54 7.27
CA ASP A 87 -4.99 10.28 8.53
C ASP A 87 -3.59 10.06 9.14
N ILE A 88 -2.69 11.02 8.91
CA ILE A 88 -1.30 10.97 9.39
C ILE A 88 -1.16 10.92 10.92
N ALA A 89 -2.20 11.25 11.68
CA ALA A 89 -2.18 11.15 13.14
C ALA A 89 -2.34 9.70 13.60
N THR A 90 -2.94 8.85 12.78
CA THR A 90 -3.30 7.47 13.13
C THR A 90 -2.65 6.44 12.22
N PHE A 91 -2.11 6.86 11.07
CA PHE A 91 -1.31 6.01 10.18
C PHE A 91 0.18 6.07 10.56
N PRO A 92 0.89 4.93 10.57
CA PRO A 92 2.32 4.93 10.88
C PRO A 92 3.08 5.67 9.78
N SER A 93 4.04 6.52 10.17
CA SER A 93 4.96 7.15 9.22
C SER A 93 5.75 6.10 8.43
N LEU A 94 6.26 6.47 7.26
CA LEU A 94 7.04 5.55 6.41
C LEU A 94 8.21 4.88 7.16
N GLY A 95 8.94 5.64 7.99
CA GLY A 95 10.04 5.07 8.79
C GLY A 95 9.56 4.09 9.87
N ILE A 96 8.43 4.35 10.50
CA ILE A 96 7.81 3.41 11.45
C ILE A 96 7.31 2.17 10.72
N PHE A 97 6.69 2.35 9.55
CA PHE A 97 6.23 1.26 8.70
C PHE A 97 7.39 0.35 8.27
N ASN A 98 8.50 0.92 7.80
CA ASN A 98 9.68 0.15 7.42
C ASN A 98 10.18 -0.70 8.60
N LYS A 99 10.26 -0.10 9.79
CA LYS A 99 10.63 -0.81 11.02
C LYS A 99 9.71 -1.99 11.37
N PHE A 100 8.39 -1.82 11.19
CA PHE A 100 7.40 -2.88 11.44
C PHE A 100 7.55 -4.08 10.50
N ILE A 101 7.98 -3.84 9.27
CA ILE A 101 8.25 -4.92 8.31
C ILE A 101 9.44 -5.76 8.77
N HIS A 102 10.50 -5.16 9.30
CA HIS A 102 11.65 -5.90 9.82
C HIS A 102 11.41 -6.57 11.17
N THR A 103 10.54 -6.01 12.02
CA THR A 103 10.46 -6.43 13.42
C THR A 103 9.09 -7.00 13.79
N LYS A 104 8.97 -8.34 13.81
CA LYS A 104 7.73 -9.05 14.22
C LYS A 104 7.20 -8.63 15.59
N ARG A 105 8.08 -8.36 16.56
CA ARG A 105 7.68 -7.92 17.92
C ARG A 105 7.02 -6.54 17.92
N GLU A 106 7.52 -5.60 17.12
CA GLU A 106 6.96 -4.25 17.03
C GLU A 106 5.63 -4.28 16.29
N ARG A 107 5.58 -5.08 15.22
CA ARG A 107 4.36 -5.42 14.49
C ARG A 107 3.23 -5.85 15.41
N GLN A 108 3.49 -6.81 16.30
CA GLN A 108 2.47 -7.37 17.20
C GLN A 108 1.90 -6.36 18.21
N LYS A 109 2.70 -5.38 18.63
CA LYS A 109 2.25 -4.35 19.58
C LYS A 109 1.29 -3.35 18.93
N GLU A 110 1.46 -3.09 17.65
CA GLU A 110 0.74 -2.03 16.93
C GLU A 110 -0.39 -2.56 16.05
N LEU A 111 -0.40 -3.87 15.74
CA LEU A 111 -1.48 -4.58 15.02
C LEU A 111 -2.90 -4.26 15.54
N ASN A 112 -3.09 -4.15 16.86
CA ASN A 112 -4.39 -3.83 17.45
C ASN A 112 -4.83 -2.37 17.22
N LYS A 113 -3.92 -1.47 16.84
CA LYS A 113 -4.20 -0.05 16.58
C LYS A 113 -4.35 0.27 15.09
N LEU A 114 -3.94 -0.63 14.21
CA LEU A 114 -3.93 -0.43 12.75
C LEU A 114 -5.18 -1.00 12.07
N LEU A 115 -6.32 -0.89 12.75
CA LEU A 115 -7.64 -1.15 12.18
C LEU A 115 -8.14 0.14 11.52
N LYS A 116 -8.35 0.08 10.21
CA LYS A 116 -8.81 1.22 9.40
C LYS A 116 -10.16 0.91 8.79
N HIS A 117 -11.08 1.86 8.85
CA HIS A 117 -12.41 1.72 8.28
C HIS A 117 -12.64 2.83 7.27
N TYR A 118 -13.02 2.47 6.05
CA TYR A 118 -13.32 3.42 4.99
C TYR A 118 -14.74 3.22 4.48
N GLU A 119 -15.42 4.32 4.22
CA GLU A 119 -16.70 4.34 3.52
C GLU A 119 -16.50 4.92 2.13
N ILE A 120 -16.73 4.11 1.10
CA ILE A 120 -16.62 4.49 -0.30
C ILE A 120 -17.84 5.35 -0.65
N SER A 121 -17.56 6.54 -1.15
CA SER A 121 -18.55 7.49 -1.63
C SER A 121 -18.89 7.22 -3.09
N ASN A 122 -20.03 7.76 -3.55
CA ASN A 122 -20.40 7.72 -4.97
C ASN A 122 -19.62 8.75 -5.82
N GLN A 123 -18.68 9.48 -5.24
CA GLN A 123 -17.89 10.49 -5.95
C GLN A 123 -16.73 9.82 -6.70
N GLN A 124 -16.76 9.88 -8.03
CA GLN A 124 -15.66 9.40 -8.86
C GLN A 124 -14.45 10.34 -8.80
N VAL A 125 -13.27 9.76 -8.94
CA VAL A 125 -12.03 10.47 -9.14
C VAL A 125 -11.90 10.78 -10.63
N GLY A 126 -11.95 12.07 -11.00
CA GLY A 126 -11.99 12.49 -12.40
C GLY A 126 -10.64 12.44 -13.14
N ASP A 127 -9.54 12.70 -12.43
CA ASP A 127 -8.19 12.68 -12.99
C ASP A 127 -7.25 11.90 -12.07
N LEU A 128 -6.73 10.77 -12.56
CA LEU A 128 -5.78 9.92 -11.84
C LEU A 128 -4.34 10.41 -11.94
N SER A 129 -4.01 11.21 -12.96
CA SER A 129 -2.65 11.64 -13.25
C SER A 129 -2.06 12.53 -12.13
N GLN A 130 -2.92 13.17 -11.34
CA GLN A 130 -2.53 13.96 -10.18
C GLN A 130 -1.91 13.12 -9.04
N PHE A 131 -2.15 11.80 -8.98
CA PHE A 131 -1.72 10.94 -7.87
C PHE A 131 -0.39 10.20 -8.12
N GLY A 132 0.29 10.52 -9.21
CA GLY A 132 1.59 9.94 -9.54
C GLY A 132 1.51 8.52 -10.11
N ARG A 133 2.65 8.05 -10.63
CA ARG A 133 2.72 6.84 -11.48
C ARG A 133 2.27 5.55 -10.79
N ALA A 134 2.49 5.42 -9.49
CA ALA A 134 2.14 4.20 -8.76
C ALA A 134 0.62 4.05 -8.63
N VAL A 135 -0.08 5.14 -8.28
CA VAL A 135 -1.55 5.16 -8.19
C VAL A 135 -2.18 5.07 -9.59
N ASP A 136 -1.65 5.83 -10.54
CA ASP A 136 -2.10 5.80 -11.93
C ASP A 136 -2.01 4.38 -12.51
N GLY A 137 -0.86 3.70 -12.36
CA GLY A 137 -0.68 2.32 -12.78
C GLY A 137 -1.56 1.31 -12.03
N LEU A 138 -1.82 1.52 -10.73
CA LEU A 138 -2.68 0.66 -9.93
C LEU A 138 -4.16 0.72 -10.38
N CYS A 139 -4.65 1.92 -10.67
CA CYS A 139 -6.07 2.18 -10.96
C CYS A 139 -6.35 2.35 -12.47
N TRP A 140 -5.36 2.16 -13.34
CA TRP A 140 -5.49 2.42 -14.78
C TRP A 140 -6.63 1.61 -15.42
N GLY A 141 -7.54 2.31 -16.10
CA GLY A 141 -8.69 1.69 -16.76
C GLY A 141 -9.78 1.17 -15.81
N VAL A 142 -9.69 1.45 -14.50
CA VAL A 142 -10.63 0.99 -13.49
C VAL A 142 -11.43 2.19 -12.92
N PRO A 143 -12.77 2.11 -12.84
CA PRO A 143 -13.57 3.14 -12.17
C PRO A 143 -13.07 3.41 -10.76
N THR A 144 -12.69 4.65 -10.47
CA THR A 144 -12.05 5.02 -9.21
C THR A 144 -12.96 5.94 -8.40
N TYR A 145 -13.13 5.63 -7.11
CA TYR A 145 -14.02 6.37 -6.20
C TYR A 145 -13.29 6.89 -4.97
N TRP A 146 -13.75 8.02 -4.44
CA TRP A 146 -13.27 8.52 -3.16
C TRP A 146 -13.83 7.72 -1.99
N ALA A 147 -13.00 7.47 -0.97
CA ALA A 147 -13.42 6.89 0.30
C ALA A 147 -12.98 7.76 1.47
N ILE A 148 -13.79 7.75 2.54
CA ILE A 148 -13.61 8.56 3.74
C ILE A 148 -13.31 7.65 4.92
N GLU A 149 -12.23 7.92 5.65
CA GLU A 149 -11.90 7.20 6.87
C GLU A 149 -12.97 7.45 7.96
N LYS A 150 -13.38 6.38 8.64
CA LYS A 150 -14.33 6.38 9.74
C LYS A 150 -13.65 5.84 11.00
N SER A 151 -13.99 6.42 12.14
CA SER A 151 -13.45 6.01 13.43
C SER A 151 -13.95 4.64 13.91
N ARG A 152 -15.03 4.12 13.31
CA ARG A 152 -15.66 2.84 13.63
C ARG A 152 -16.17 2.14 12.37
N PRO A 153 -16.24 0.79 12.37
CA PRO A 153 -16.85 0.06 11.28
C PRO A 153 -18.35 0.36 11.19
N ARG A 154 -18.91 0.22 9.98
CA ARG A 154 -20.36 0.30 9.77
C ARG A 154 -21.04 -0.87 10.46
N THR A 155 -22.02 -0.59 11.30
CA THR A 155 -22.81 -1.60 12.03
C THR A 155 -24.29 -1.49 11.69
N GLY A 156 -25.01 -2.61 11.73
CA GLY A 156 -26.45 -2.65 11.46
C GLY A 156 -26.80 -2.64 9.98
N PHE A 157 -27.82 -1.85 9.60
CA PHE A 157 -28.38 -1.84 8.24
C PHE A 157 -27.29 -1.50 7.20
N GLY A 158 -27.08 -2.39 6.24
CA GLY A 158 -26.06 -2.24 5.20
C GLY A 158 -24.65 -2.73 5.57
N ALA A 159 -24.45 -3.44 6.68
CA ALA A 159 -23.16 -4.09 6.97
C ALA A 159 -22.74 -5.11 5.89
N ASP A 160 -23.69 -5.67 5.13
CA ASP A 160 -23.44 -6.62 4.05
C ASP A 160 -22.64 -6.02 2.88
N GLY A 161 -22.63 -4.69 2.75
CA GLY A 161 -21.84 -3.94 1.77
C GLY A 161 -20.41 -3.67 2.22
N CYS A 162 -19.84 -4.51 3.11
CA CYS A 162 -18.50 -4.32 3.64
C CYS A 162 -17.56 -5.50 3.30
N ALA A 163 -16.29 -5.20 3.06
CA ALA A 163 -15.22 -6.17 2.85
C ALA A 163 -14.00 -5.81 3.70
N GLY A 164 -13.36 -6.83 4.29
CA GLY A 164 -12.08 -6.67 4.98
C GLY A 164 -10.93 -7.12 4.08
N ILE A 165 -9.86 -6.33 4.04
CA ILE A 165 -8.60 -6.68 3.37
C ILE A 165 -7.47 -6.54 4.38
N HIS A 166 -6.56 -7.52 4.37
CA HIS A 166 -5.40 -7.55 5.23
C HIS A 166 -4.17 -7.22 4.39
N PHE A 167 -3.60 -6.02 4.59
CA PHE A 167 -2.32 -5.63 4.03
C PHE A 167 -1.26 -5.76 5.10
N LEU A 168 -0.65 -6.93 5.18
CA LEU A 168 0.42 -7.24 6.12
C LEU A 168 0.01 -7.17 7.60
N PHE A 169 0.16 -6.02 8.24
CA PHE A 169 -0.30 -5.81 9.62
C PHE A 169 -1.41 -4.76 9.73
N ILE A 170 -1.92 -4.27 8.60
CA ILE A 170 -2.95 -3.26 8.54
C ILE A 170 -4.23 -3.94 8.08
N HIS A 171 -5.24 -3.88 8.94
CA HIS A 171 -6.56 -4.43 8.63
C HIS A 171 -7.42 -3.28 8.14
N VAL A 172 -7.90 -3.40 6.92
CA VAL A 172 -8.69 -2.35 6.27
C VAL A 172 -10.08 -2.90 6.02
N GLY A 173 -11.08 -2.36 6.73
CA GLY A 173 -12.48 -2.55 6.40
C GLY A 173 -12.93 -1.48 5.42
N MET A 174 -13.53 -1.88 4.31
CA MET A 174 -14.13 -0.99 3.33
C MET A 174 -15.61 -1.29 3.23
N CYS A 175 -16.44 -0.26 3.27
CA CYS A 175 -17.89 -0.36 3.12
C CYS A 175 -18.37 0.58 2.02
N ALA A 176 -19.46 0.25 1.36
CA ALA A 176 -20.12 1.15 0.42
C ALA A 176 -21.63 0.91 0.42
N GLY A 177 -22.35 1.83 -0.22
CA GLY A 177 -23.78 1.67 -0.49
C GLY A 177 -24.05 0.57 -1.52
N PHE A 178 -25.30 0.09 -1.54
CA PHE A 178 -25.79 -0.94 -2.47
C PHE A 178 -25.63 -0.60 -3.96
N HIS A 179 -25.37 0.66 -4.32
CA HIS A 179 -25.16 1.04 -5.73
C HIS A 179 -23.74 0.75 -6.24
N LEU A 180 -22.78 0.52 -5.34
CA LEU A 180 -21.40 0.14 -5.66
C LEU A 180 -21.13 -1.35 -5.42
N PHE A 181 -22.14 -2.10 -4.97
CA PHE A 181 -22.04 -3.49 -4.52
C PHE A 181 -23.11 -4.41 -5.08
#